data_AF-A0AAW2JZ51-F1
#
_entry.id   AF-A0AAW2JZ51-F1
#
_cell.length_a   1.000
_cell.length_b   1.000
_cell.length_c   1.000
_cell.angle_alpha   90.00
_cell.angle_beta   90.00
_cell.angle_gamma   90.00
#
_symmetry.space_group_name_H-M   'P 1'
#
loop_
_entity.id
_entity.type
_entity.pdbx_description
1 polymer ?
#
loop_
_entity_poly.entity_id
_entity_poly.type
_entity_poly.pdbx_seq_one_letter_code
_entity_poly.pdbx_strand_id
1 'polypeptide(L)'
;MLVSVYTQGVKGSIGVNYGTEADNLPPPSKVARFLLDSTVIRRVRVFDADREKLRAFAGTGIAITITIPNDQIPHLTNLTFAQEWVKDILLPHTHATNIVRILVGNEVLSTVNKLLISNLVPAMQTLHDALTGESLDGDIKISTPHSLGILSNSSPPSMGKFRQGYDAYILKPLLNFLKATNSPFVINPYPFFASSDDNLDYALFRPTLGVVDENTNLTYTNMLDGQLDAVFSAIKRLGFTDINIVIGETGWPSRGDIGQTGVDLESAAEYNRKLIQHVTSGIGTPLMPNTTFETYIFALFNEDLKPGPTCERNFGLFDPNLTPVYDVGILKPVANAAKRIQHGVSDTSNCMKNNRRDNTVPLQSLKHCSMRSGRKLSLTGGVLVPLPPRAAT
;
A
#
# COMPACT_ATOMS: atom_id res chain seq x y z
N MET A 1 42.99 5.80 8.04
CA MET A 1 41.61 6.30 8.07
C MET A 1 40.81 5.53 7.03
N LEU A 2 39.92 4.63 7.48
CA LEU A 2 38.97 3.96 6.60
C LEU A 2 37.86 4.96 6.29
N VAL A 3 37.74 5.34 5.03
CA VAL A 3 36.63 6.17 4.53
C VAL A 3 35.39 5.28 4.51
N SER A 4 34.48 5.52 5.46
CA SER A 4 33.14 4.93 5.43
C SER A 4 32.41 5.51 4.23
N VAL A 5 32.19 4.68 3.22
CA VAL A 5 31.29 4.99 2.11
C VAL A 5 29.89 4.86 2.68
N TYR A 6 29.29 6.00 3.07
CA TYR A 6 27.86 6.08 3.30
C TYR A 6 27.18 5.76 1.97
N THR A 7 26.67 4.54 1.81
CA THR A 7 25.61 4.27 0.85
C THR A 7 24.43 5.15 1.26
N GLN A 8 24.16 6.20 0.49
CA GLN A 8 22.89 6.91 0.58
C GLN A 8 21.80 5.87 0.35
N GLY A 9 21.16 5.42 1.43
CA GLY A 9 19.97 4.59 1.36
C GLY A 9 18.98 5.27 0.41
N VAL A 10 18.48 4.51 -0.56
CA VAL A 10 17.38 4.95 -1.41
C VAL A 10 16.26 5.35 -0.46
N LYS A 11 15.98 6.65 -0.30
CA LYS A 11 14.83 7.14 0.48
C LYS A 11 13.63 6.27 0.11
N GLY A 12 12.96 5.67 1.09
CA GLY A 12 11.83 4.77 0.85
C GLY A 12 10.89 5.40 -0.17
N SER A 13 10.63 4.68 -1.27
CA SER A 13 9.91 5.24 -2.41
C SER A 13 8.42 4.97 -2.28
N ILE A 14 7.63 6.05 -2.28
CA ILE A 14 6.17 5.97 -2.30
C ILE A 14 5.66 5.79 -3.72
N GLY A 15 4.80 4.78 -3.88
CA GLY A 15 3.94 4.55 -5.03
C GLY A 15 2.47 4.55 -4.63
N VAL A 16 1.61 4.40 -5.63
CA VAL A 16 0.16 4.26 -5.44
C VAL A 16 -0.40 3.13 -6.30
N ASN A 17 -1.44 2.48 -5.80
CA ASN A 17 -2.24 1.53 -6.56
C ASN A 17 -3.26 2.30 -7.42
N TYR A 18 -3.17 2.16 -8.74
CA TYR A 18 -4.12 2.71 -9.69
C TYR A 18 -5.12 1.63 -10.09
N GLY A 19 -6.10 1.42 -9.20
CA GLY A 19 -7.28 0.60 -9.45
C GLY A 19 -8.25 1.28 -10.40
N THR A 20 -9.05 0.48 -11.12
CA THR A 20 -10.01 0.95 -12.12
C THR A 20 -11.37 0.26 -12.01
N GLU A 21 -11.72 -0.26 -10.85
CA GLU A 21 -13.07 -0.79 -10.56
C GLU A 21 -14.06 0.38 -10.32
N ALA A 22 -14.20 1.23 -11.33
CA ALA A 22 -15.04 2.43 -11.34
C ALA A 22 -15.39 2.88 -12.76
N ASP A 23 -16.53 3.55 -12.94
CA ASP A 23 -17.00 4.05 -14.25
C ASP A 23 -16.83 5.57 -14.45
N ASN A 24 -16.29 6.26 -13.44
CA ASN A 24 -16.22 7.72 -13.39
C ASN A 24 -14.77 8.27 -13.41
N LEU A 25 -13.78 7.39 -13.59
CA LEU A 25 -12.37 7.75 -13.50
C LEU A 25 -11.88 8.60 -14.69
N PRO A 26 -10.90 9.49 -14.47
CA PRO A 26 -10.28 10.25 -15.54
C PRO A 26 -9.48 9.33 -16.46
N PRO A 27 -9.29 9.71 -17.74
CA PRO A 27 -8.53 8.90 -18.69
C PRO A 27 -7.07 8.73 -18.24
N PRO A 28 -6.41 7.59 -18.54
CA PRO A 28 -5.06 7.30 -18.04
C PRO A 28 -4.01 8.38 -18.33
N SER A 29 -4.11 9.06 -19.48
CA SER A 29 -3.19 10.17 -19.84
C SER A 29 -3.31 11.38 -18.92
N LYS A 30 -4.52 11.68 -18.42
CA LYS A 30 -4.75 12.74 -17.44
C LYS A 30 -4.22 12.32 -16.07
N VAL A 31 -4.36 11.05 -15.69
CA VAL A 31 -3.80 10.49 -14.46
C VAL A 31 -2.27 10.55 -14.47
N ALA A 32 -1.63 10.10 -15.55
CA ALA A 32 -0.17 10.12 -15.69
C ALA A 32 0.41 11.54 -15.58
N ARG A 33 -0.22 12.52 -16.25
CA ARG A 33 0.16 13.94 -16.15
C ARG A 33 -0.06 14.49 -14.74
N PHE A 34 -1.19 14.17 -14.12
CA PHE A 34 -1.48 14.59 -12.75
C PHE A 34 -0.41 14.10 -11.77
N LEU A 35 -0.07 12.81 -11.83
CA LEU A 35 0.99 12.23 -10.99
C LEU A 35 2.34 12.91 -11.26
N LEU A 36 2.70 13.08 -12.53
CA LEU A 36 3.96 13.71 -12.96
C LEU A 36 4.08 15.16 -12.48
N ASP A 37 3.04 15.96 -12.68
CA ASP A 37 3.08 17.41 -12.53
C ASP A 37 2.71 17.85 -11.12
N SER A 38 1.72 17.20 -10.50
CA SER A 38 1.05 17.70 -9.28
C SER A 38 1.42 16.95 -8.01
N THR A 39 2.06 15.77 -8.10
CA THR A 39 2.37 14.93 -6.94
C THR A 39 3.85 14.57 -6.83
N VAL A 40 4.28 14.15 -5.64
CA VAL A 40 5.61 13.57 -5.41
C VAL A 40 5.70 12.09 -5.79
N ILE A 41 4.59 11.44 -6.16
CA ILE A 41 4.53 10.01 -6.48
C ILE A 41 5.26 9.73 -7.79
N ARG A 42 6.16 8.75 -7.77
CA ARG A 42 6.97 8.33 -8.94
C ARG A 42 6.92 6.84 -9.21
N ARG A 43 5.96 6.14 -8.60
CA ARG A 43 5.69 4.72 -8.81
C ARG A 43 4.19 4.50 -8.85
N VAL A 44 3.73 3.67 -9.78
CA VAL A 44 2.33 3.27 -9.88
C VAL A 44 2.24 1.76 -10.08
N ARG A 45 1.31 1.13 -9.38
CA ARG A 45 0.94 -0.26 -9.64
C ARG A 45 -0.42 -0.26 -10.36
N VAL A 46 -0.49 -0.96 -11.47
CA VAL A 46 -1.75 -1.23 -12.20
C VAL A 46 -2.11 -2.71 -12.04
N PHE A 47 -3.41 -3.01 -12.10
CA PHE A 47 -3.95 -4.36 -11.86
C PHE A 47 -4.16 -5.20 -13.12
N ASP A 48 -3.70 -4.69 -14.26
CA ASP A 48 -3.75 -5.31 -15.57
C ASP A 48 -2.54 -4.85 -16.40
N ALA A 49 -2.45 -5.35 -17.64
CA ALA A 49 -1.49 -4.90 -18.64
C ALA A 49 -2.19 -4.08 -19.75
N ASP A 50 -3.13 -3.20 -19.36
CA ASP A 50 -3.85 -2.37 -20.31
C ASP A 50 -2.90 -1.45 -21.10
N ARG A 51 -2.95 -1.58 -22.43
CA ARG A 51 -2.04 -0.87 -23.33
C ARG A 51 -2.26 0.64 -23.32
N GLU A 52 -3.47 1.13 -23.04
CA GLU A 52 -3.73 2.57 -22.94
C GLU A 52 -3.11 3.16 -21.68
N LYS A 53 -3.20 2.45 -20.54
CA LYS A 53 -2.48 2.80 -19.31
C LYS A 53 -0.97 2.82 -19.56
N LEU A 54 -0.40 1.76 -20.14
CA LEU A 54 1.05 1.73 -20.41
C LEU A 54 1.50 2.89 -21.32
N ARG A 55 0.77 3.16 -22.41
CA ARG A 55 1.05 4.30 -23.30
C ARG A 55 0.92 5.65 -22.60
N ALA A 56 -0.04 5.80 -21.69
CA ALA A 56 -0.26 7.05 -20.98
C ALA A 56 0.93 7.46 -20.10
N PHE A 57 1.70 6.49 -19.59
CA PHE A 57 2.88 6.74 -18.78
C PHE A 57 4.20 6.83 -19.58
N ALA A 58 4.15 6.67 -20.89
CA ALA A 58 5.30 6.83 -21.77
C ALA A 58 5.95 8.22 -21.61
N GLY A 59 7.26 8.27 -21.47
CA GLY A 59 8.04 9.52 -21.33
C GLY A 59 7.90 10.22 -19.97
N THR A 60 7.10 9.71 -19.03
CA THR A 60 6.91 10.34 -17.72
C THR A 60 8.02 10.04 -16.72
N GLY A 61 8.77 8.95 -16.94
CA GLY A 61 9.76 8.40 -16.00
C GLY A 61 9.16 7.76 -14.73
N ILE A 62 7.84 7.81 -14.54
CA ILE A 62 7.14 7.15 -13.42
C ILE A 62 7.31 5.65 -13.58
N ALA A 63 7.80 4.98 -12.55
CA ALA A 63 7.99 3.53 -12.56
C ALA A 63 6.63 2.81 -12.51
N ILE A 64 6.44 1.83 -13.39
CA ILE A 64 5.20 1.05 -13.51
C ILE A 64 5.45 -0.37 -13.02
N THR A 65 4.63 -0.81 -12.07
CA THR A 65 4.43 -2.22 -11.72
C THR A 65 3.15 -2.71 -12.36
N ILE A 66 3.23 -3.76 -13.17
CA ILE A 66 2.08 -4.40 -13.84
C ILE A 66 1.64 -5.59 -12.99
N THR A 67 0.34 -5.82 -12.85
CA THR A 67 -0.19 -7.07 -12.29
C THR A 67 -0.84 -7.87 -13.40
N ILE A 68 -0.47 -9.14 -13.52
CA ILE A 68 -1.14 -10.09 -14.40
C ILE A 68 -2.34 -10.67 -13.63
N PRO A 69 -3.56 -10.64 -14.21
CA PRO A 69 -4.74 -11.23 -13.60
C PRO A 69 -4.59 -12.71 -13.21
N ASN A 70 -5.27 -13.12 -12.13
CA ASN A 70 -5.13 -14.45 -11.55
C ASN A 70 -5.51 -15.58 -12.53
N ASP A 71 -6.51 -15.37 -13.37
CA ASP A 71 -6.99 -16.32 -14.38
C ASP A 71 -5.96 -16.61 -15.48
N GLN A 72 -4.98 -15.72 -15.69
CA GLN A 72 -3.93 -15.90 -16.68
C GLN A 72 -2.79 -16.81 -16.22
N ILE A 73 -2.67 -17.08 -14.91
CA ILE A 73 -1.58 -17.85 -14.32
C ILE A 73 -1.41 -19.24 -14.97
N PRO A 74 -2.47 -20.04 -15.21
CA PRO A 74 -2.29 -21.35 -15.84
C PRO A 74 -1.77 -21.29 -17.27
N HIS A 75 -2.08 -20.23 -18.02
CA HIS A 75 -1.60 -20.07 -19.40
C HIS A 75 -0.10 -19.74 -19.45
N LEU A 76 0.39 -18.99 -18.46
CA LEU A 76 1.78 -18.57 -18.37
C LEU A 76 2.76 -19.69 -18.01
N THR A 77 2.29 -20.91 -17.69
CA THR A 77 3.19 -22.07 -17.58
C THR A 77 3.63 -22.60 -18.94
N ASN A 78 3.05 -22.10 -20.04
CA ASN A 78 3.48 -22.41 -21.40
C ASN A 78 4.45 -21.33 -21.89
N LEU A 79 5.67 -21.72 -22.25
CA LEU A 79 6.72 -20.78 -22.66
C LEU A 79 6.37 -20.01 -23.93
N THR A 80 5.77 -20.65 -24.93
CA THR A 80 5.34 -19.96 -26.17
C THR A 80 4.31 -18.89 -25.85
N PHE A 81 3.32 -19.20 -25.01
CA PHE A 81 2.32 -18.23 -24.57
C PHE A 81 2.96 -17.06 -23.81
N ALA A 82 3.89 -17.34 -22.89
CA ALA A 82 4.60 -16.30 -22.15
C ALA A 82 5.46 -15.41 -23.06
N GLN A 83 6.15 -15.99 -24.06
CA GLN A 83 6.92 -15.25 -25.07
C GLN A 83 6.01 -14.34 -25.92
N GLU A 84 4.88 -14.86 -26.39
CA GLU A 84 3.86 -14.08 -27.11
C GLU A 84 3.32 -12.95 -26.24
N TRP A 85 3.02 -13.21 -24.97
CA TRP A 85 2.56 -12.18 -24.04
C TRP A 85 3.61 -11.07 -23.84
N VAL A 86 4.89 -11.41 -23.63
CA VAL A 86 5.98 -10.42 -23.53
C VAL A 86 6.08 -9.62 -24.83
N LYS A 87 6.08 -10.30 -25.98
CA LYS A 87 6.26 -9.67 -27.28
C LYS A 87 5.12 -8.73 -27.66
N ASP A 88 3.88 -9.14 -27.40
CA ASP A 88 2.70 -8.40 -27.87
C ASP A 88 2.22 -7.37 -26.86
N ILE A 89 2.44 -7.60 -25.55
CA ILE A 89 1.95 -6.73 -24.48
C ILE A 89 3.05 -5.83 -23.94
N LEU A 90 4.26 -6.35 -23.69
CA LEU A 90 5.31 -5.56 -23.03
C LEU A 90 6.23 -4.82 -24.00
N LEU A 91 6.83 -5.54 -24.98
CA LEU A 91 7.85 -4.96 -25.87
C LEU A 91 7.44 -3.65 -26.55
N PRO A 92 6.18 -3.44 -26.97
CA PRO A 92 5.78 -2.17 -27.58
C PRO A 92 5.91 -0.95 -26.64
N HIS A 93 6.10 -1.15 -25.34
CA HIS A 93 6.11 -0.10 -24.33
C HIS A 93 7.44 0.08 -23.60
N THR A 94 8.31 -0.93 -23.55
CA THR A 94 9.52 -0.94 -22.72
C THR A 94 10.52 0.18 -23.03
N HIS A 95 10.57 0.68 -24.26
CA HIS A 95 11.45 1.79 -24.63
C HIS A 95 11.04 3.15 -24.06
N ALA A 96 9.75 3.40 -23.92
CA ALA A 96 9.21 4.71 -23.54
C ALA A 96 8.60 4.72 -22.13
N THR A 97 8.18 3.56 -21.64
CA THR A 97 7.50 3.39 -20.35
C THR A 97 8.45 2.69 -19.40
N ASN A 98 8.66 3.27 -18.22
CA ASN A 98 9.56 2.74 -17.20
C ASN A 98 8.89 1.57 -16.44
N ILE A 99 8.72 0.42 -17.11
CA ILE A 99 8.17 -0.79 -16.49
C ILE A 99 9.30 -1.42 -15.67
N VAL A 100 9.09 -1.57 -14.35
CA VAL A 100 10.13 -2.06 -13.42
C VAL A 100 9.80 -3.40 -12.80
N ARG A 101 8.52 -3.80 -12.82
CA ARG A 101 8.08 -5.03 -12.18
C ARG A 101 6.82 -5.60 -12.81
N ILE A 102 6.74 -6.92 -12.86
CA ILE A 102 5.53 -7.67 -13.16
C ILE A 102 5.18 -8.53 -11.95
N LEU A 103 3.93 -8.43 -11.51
CA LEU A 103 3.35 -9.20 -10.44
C LEU A 103 2.45 -10.27 -11.04
N VAL A 104 2.79 -11.55 -10.84
CA VAL A 104 1.99 -12.67 -11.33
C VAL A 104 0.87 -12.93 -10.32
N GLY A 105 -0.34 -12.52 -10.69
CA GLY A 105 -1.52 -12.61 -9.82
C GLY A 105 -1.58 -11.56 -8.72
N ASN A 106 -2.68 -11.58 -7.96
CA ASN A 106 -2.88 -10.86 -6.73
C ASN A 106 -3.43 -11.78 -5.64
N GLU A 107 -2.70 -11.90 -4.51
CA GLU A 107 -3.09 -12.70 -3.34
C GLU A 107 -3.52 -14.15 -3.68
N VAL A 108 -2.83 -14.77 -4.63
CA VAL A 108 -3.19 -16.08 -5.21
C VAL A 108 -3.40 -17.18 -4.14
N LEU A 109 -2.59 -17.17 -3.08
CA LEU A 109 -2.68 -18.15 -1.99
C LEU A 109 -3.95 -17.98 -1.12
N SER A 110 -4.65 -16.84 -1.22
CA SER A 110 -5.95 -16.60 -0.60
C SER A 110 -7.11 -17.19 -1.42
N THR A 111 -6.92 -17.48 -2.71
CA THR A 111 -8.01 -17.89 -3.64
C THR A 111 -8.56 -19.29 -3.39
N VAL A 112 -7.89 -20.10 -2.56
CA VAL A 112 -8.11 -21.55 -2.34
C VAL A 112 -8.13 -22.42 -3.61
N ASN A 113 -7.92 -21.84 -4.79
CA ASN A 113 -7.89 -22.54 -6.06
C ASN A 113 -6.54 -23.24 -6.22
N LYS A 114 -6.55 -24.57 -6.08
CA LYS A 114 -5.35 -25.40 -6.14
C LYS A 114 -4.59 -25.25 -7.45
N LEU A 115 -5.29 -25.07 -8.58
CA LEU A 115 -4.66 -24.90 -9.90
C LEU A 115 -3.88 -23.59 -9.98
N LEU A 116 -4.48 -22.48 -9.52
CA LEU A 116 -3.79 -21.18 -9.49
C LEU A 116 -2.57 -21.23 -8.56
N ILE A 117 -2.72 -21.84 -7.38
CA ILE A 117 -1.64 -21.94 -6.39
C ILE A 117 -0.50 -22.83 -6.91
N SER A 118 -0.80 -23.98 -7.51
CA SER A 118 0.23 -24.89 -8.03
C SER A 118 0.96 -24.32 -9.25
N ASN A 119 0.28 -23.50 -10.06
CA ASN A 119 0.84 -22.94 -11.28
C ASN A 119 1.56 -21.61 -11.05
N LEU A 120 1.45 -20.99 -9.86
CA LEU A 120 2.03 -19.68 -9.57
C LEU A 120 3.54 -19.62 -9.81
N VAL A 121 4.33 -20.46 -9.12
CA VAL A 121 5.79 -20.45 -9.24
C VAL A 121 6.25 -20.89 -10.65
N PRO A 122 5.68 -21.96 -11.25
CA PRO A 122 5.98 -22.29 -12.65
C PRO A 122 5.70 -21.14 -13.63
N ALA A 123 4.58 -20.44 -13.50
CA ALA A 123 4.25 -19.30 -14.35
C ALA A 123 5.26 -18.15 -14.20
N MET A 124 5.71 -17.87 -12.98
CA MET A 124 6.75 -16.86 -12.72
C MET A 124 8.09 -17.25 -13.35
N GLN A 125 8.47 -18.54 -13.29
CA GLN A 125 9.69 -19.05 -13.91
C GLN A 125 9.63 -18.94 -15.43
N THR A 126 8.54 -19.41 -16.04
CA THR A 126 8.34 -19.35 -17.49
C THR A 126 8.28 -17.91 -18.01
N LEU A 127 7.64 -17.00 -17.27
CA LEU A 127 7.63 -15.59 -17.63
C LEU A 127 9.03 -14.95 -17.50
N HIS A 128 9.83 -15.36 -16.51
CA HIS A 128 11.22 -14.92 -16.39
C HIS A 128 12.05 -15.39 -17.58
N ASP A 129 11.92 -16.64 -18.01
CA ASP A 129 12.61 -17.17 -19.19
C ASP A 129 12.24 -16.38 -20.46
N ALA A 130 10.97 -16.00 -20.60
CA ALA A 130 10.51 -15.15 -21.70
C ALA A 130 11.15 -13.75 -21.66
N LEU A 131 11.27 -13.11 -20.48
CA LEU A 131 11.97 -11.82 -20.34
C LEU A 131 13.46 -11.95 -20.64
N THR A 132 14.11 -13.03 -20.21
CA THR A 132 15.53 -13.30 -20.50
C THR A 132 15.77 -13.43 -22.00
N GLY A 133 14.86 -14.07 -22.74
CA GLY A 133 14.92 -14.16 -24.20
C GLY A 133 14.94 -12.80 -24.90
N GLU A 134 14.33 -11.78 -24.28
CA GLU A 134 14.29 -10.40 -24.78
C GLU A 134 15.31 -9.48 -24.06
N SER A 135 16.19 -10.04 -23.22
CA SER A 135 17.16 -9.29 -22.40
C SER A 135 16.54 -8.22 -21.48
N LEU A 136 15.33 -8.48 -20.97
CA LEU A 136 14.58 -7.58 -20.08
C LEU A 136 14.65 -7.98 -18.59
N ASP A 137 15.19 -9.15 -18.28
CA ASP A 137 15.25 -9.72 -16.92
C ASP A 137 16.13 -8.91 -15.96
N GLY A 138 17.11 -8.17 -16.50
CA GLY A 138 17.93 -7.21 -15.78
C GLY A 138 17.10 -6.03 -15.23
N ASP A 139 16.16 -5.53 -16.02
CA ASP A 139 15.42 -4.29 -15.77
C ASP A 139 14.04 -4.52 -15.15
N ILE A 140 13.37 -5.63 -15.51
CA ILE A 140 12.00 -5.95 -15.10
C ILE A 140 12.01 -7.15 -14.15
N LYS A 141 11.65 -6.92 -12.89
CA LYS A 141 11.60 -7.98 -11.87
C LYS A 141 10.24 -8.68 -11.84
N ILE A 142 10.23 -9.97 -11.51
CA ILE A 142 9.01 -10.76 -11.37
C ILE A 142 8.78 -11.09 -9.91
N SER A 143 7.57 -10.83 -9.42
CA SER A 143 7.16 -11.24 -8.07
C SER A 143 5.66 -11.57 -8.03
N THR A 144 5.11 -11.78 -6.85
CA THR A 144 3.68 -11.97 -6.60
C THR A 144 3.31 -11.39 -5.23
N PRO A 145 2.25 -10.57 -5.12
CA PRO A 145 1.83 -9.98 -3.87
C PRO A 145 1.00 -10.96 -3.07
N HIS A 146 1.24 -10.97 -1.76
CA HIS A 146 0.53 -11.84 -0.83
C HIS A 146 -0.24 -11.05 0.22
N SER A 147 -1.42 -11.55 0.62
CA SER A 147 -2.05 -11.11 1.86
C SER A 147 -1.25 -11.60 3.06
N LEU A 148 -1.46 -10.99 4.24
CA LEU A 148 -0.96 -11.55 5.51
C LEU A 148 -1.59 -12.91 5.86
N GLY A 149 -2.64 -13.32 5.15
CA GLY A 149 -3.26 -14.63 5.28
C GLY A 149 -2.32 -15.79 5.01
N ILE A 150 -1.16 -15.59 4.38
CA ILE A 150 -0.15 -16.66 4.20
C ILE A 150 0.52 -17.10 5.51
N LEU A 151 0.36 -16.33 6.59
CA LEU A 151 0.89 -16.65 7.92
C LEU A 151 -0.09 -17.54 8.69
N SER A 152 0.46 -18.53 9.40
CA SER A 152 -0.26 -19.31 10.44
C SER A 152 -0.05 -18.72 11.82
N ASN A 153 1.06 -18.01 12.03
CA ASN A 153 1.32 -17.24 13.23
C ASN A 153 1.99 -15.91 12.85
N SER A 154 1.60 -14.84 13.52
CA SER A 154 2.16 -13.49 13.37
C SER A 154 2.35 -12.76 14.70
N SER A 155 2.00 -13.38 15.84
CA SER A 155 2.11 -12.77 17.16
C SER A 155 2.76 -13.71 18.18
N PRO A 156 3.82 -13.29 18.89
CA PRO A 156 4.54 -12.04 18.65
C PRO A 156 5.27 -12.07 17.28
N PRO A 157 5.67 -10.92 16.69
CA PRO A 157 6.25 -10.86 15.34
C PRO A 157 7.43 -11.82 15.10
N SER A 158 8.32 -12.03 16.08
CA SER A 158 9.43 -12.99 16.02
C SER A 158 8.98 -14.45 15.80
N MET A 159 7.73 -14.78 16.12
CA MET A 159 7.12 -16.08 15.89
C MET A 159 6.40 -16.20 14.54
N GLY A 160 6.51 -15.17 13.69
CA GLY A 160 6.04 -15.17 12.32
C GLY A 160 6.36 -16.48 11.60
N LYS A 161 5.33 -17.15 11.09
CA LYS A 161 5.45 -18.46 10.44
C LYS A 161 4.41 -18.61 9.34
N PHE A 162 4.82 -19.08 8.17
CA PHE A 162 3.92 -19.41 7.08
C PHE A 162 3.00 -20.60 7.40
N ARG A 163 1.90 -20.73 6.67
CA ARG A 163 0.99 -21.88 6.79
C ARG A 163 1.71 -23.19 6.46
N GLN A 164 1.46 -24.21 7.27
CA GLN A 164 2.02 -25.55 7.07
C GLN A 164 1.63 -26.12 5.69
N GLY A 165 2.60 -26.69 4.99
CA GLY A 165 2.44 -27.17 3.62
C GLY A 165 2.73 -26.07 2.59
N TYR A 166 2.16 -24.88 2.75
CA TYR A 166 2.45 -23.77 1.85
C TYR A 166 3.89 -23.30 1.99
N ASP A 167 4.41 -23.33 3.22
CA ASP A 167 5.82 -23.05 3.55
C ASP A 167 6.80 -23.88 2.72
N ALA A 168 6.60 -25.21 2.65
CA ALA A 168 7.50 -26.12 1.96
C ALA A 168 7.26 -26.20 0.44
N TYR A 169 5.99 -26.24 0.00
CA TYR A 169 5.64 -26.57 -1.38
C TYR A 169 5.45 -25.35 -2.28
N ILE A 170 5.17 -24.17 -1.72
CA ILE A 170 4.87 -22.96 -2.52
C ILE A 170 5.85 -21.85 -2.19
N LEU A 171 5.95 -21.46 -0.91
CA LEU A 171 6.70 -20.29 -0.48
C LEU A 171 8.20 -20.53 -0.52
N LYS A 172 8.72 -21.70 -0.13
CA LYS A 172 10.16 -21.98 -0.27
C LYS A 172 10.62 -22.00 -1.74
N PRO A 173 9.93 -22.67 -2.69
CA PRO A 173 10.23 -22.55 -4.12
C PRO A 173 10.13 -21.11 -4.64
N LEU A 174 9.11 -20.35 -4.23
CA LEU A 174 8.98 -18.93 -4.55
C LEU A 174 10.19 -18.13 -4.06
N LEU A 175 10.57 -18.27 -2.79
CA LEU A 175 11.71 -17.54 -2.21
C LEU A 175 13.04 -17.90 -2.88
N ASN A 176 13.23 -19.17 -3.28
CA ASN A 176 14.37 -19.57 -4.11
C ASN A 176 14.38 -18.84 -5.46
N PHE A 177 13.23 -18.77 -6.14
CA PHE A 177 13.10 -18.03 -7.39
C PHE A 177 13.38 -16.53 -7.21
N LEU A 178 12.80 -15.91 -6.19
CA LEU A 178 13.00 -14.49 -5.89
C LEU A 178 14.48 -14.18 -5.60
N LYS A 179 15.15 -15.03 -4.81
CA LYS A 179 16.59 -14.92 -4.56
C LYS A 179 17.42 -15.08 -5.83
N ALA A 180 17.13 -16.10 -6.66
CA ALA A 180 17.86 -16.36 -7.89
C ALA A 180 17.75 -15.23 -8.93
N THR A 181 16.62 -14.52 -8.93
CA THR A 181 16.33 -13.43 -9.88
C THR A 181 16.53 -12.03 -9.31
N ASN A 182 17.02 -11.93 -8.06
CA ASN A 182 17.13 -10.69 -7.30
C ASN A 182 15.80 -9.88 -7.29
N SER A 183 14.69 -10.59 -7.12
CA SER A 183 13.34 -10.02 -7.07
C SER A 183 12.84 -9.89 -5.63
N PRO A 184 12.00 -8.89 -5.32
CA PRO A 184 11.50 -8.68 -3.96
C PRO A 184 10.37 -9.64 -3.60
N PHE A 185 10.17 -9.87 -2.30
CA PHE A 185 8.93 -10.43 -1.76
C PHE A 185 7.89 -9.31 -1.60
N VAL A 186 6.72 -9.44 -2.24
CA VAL A 186 5.66 -8.43 -2.15
C VAL A 186 4.57 -8.88 -1.18
N ILE A 187 4.22 -8.01 -0.24
CA ILE A 187 3.19 -8.26 0.77
C ILE A 187 2.19 -7.09 0.79
N ASN A 188 0.92 -7.39 1.04
CA ASN A 188 -0.18 -6.46 1.24
C ASN A 188 -0.57 -6.39 2.74
N PRO A 189 0.23 -5.73 3.60
CA PRO A 189 -0.07 -5.58 5.02
C PRO A 189 -1.09 -4.46 5.23
N TYR A 190 -2.27 -4.83 5.73
CA TYR A 190 -3.30 -3.88 6.11
C TYR A 190 -3.53 -3.93 7.62
N PRO A 191 -2.94 -3.00 8.39
CA PRO A 191 -3.32 -2.75 9.79
C PRO A 191 -4.82 -2.56 9.98
N PHE A 192 -5.49 -1.92 9.01
CA PHE A 192 -6.93 -1.70 9.00
C PHE A 192 -7.74 -2.98 9.28
N PHE A 193 -7.47 -4.09 8.58
CA PHE A 193 -8.25 -5.33 8.73
C PHE A 193 -8.01 -6.05 10.07
N ALA A 194 -6.95 -5.71 10.79
CA ALA A 194 -6.66 -6.24 12.13
C ALA A 194 -6.99 -5.24 13.25
N SER A 195 -7.55 -4.09 12.90
CA SER A 195 -7.86 -3.04 13.87
C SER A 195 -9.16 -3.32 14.64
N SER A 196 -9.20 -2.84 15.88
CA SER A 196 -10.33 -2.88 16.80
C SER A 196 -10.28 -1.65 17.72
N ASP A 197 -11.34 -1.41 18.50
CA ASP A 197 -11.38 -0.33 19.49
C ASP A 197 -10.16 -0.35 20.43
N ASP A 198 -9.73 -1.55 20.84
CA ASP A 198 -8.63 -1.74 21.80
C ASP A 198 -7.23 -1.45 21.22
N ASN A 199 -7.07 -1.53 19.90
CA ASN A 199 -5.76 -1.42 19.25
C ASN A 199 -5.71 -0.35 18.15
N LEU A 200 -6.74 0.48 18.02
CA LEU A 200 -6.86 1.48 16.96
C LEU A 200 -5.65 2.42 16.94
N ASP A 201 -5.18 2.86 18.10
CA ASP A 201 -4.02 3.74 18.20
C ASP A 201 -2.74 3.07 17.69
N TYR A 202 -2.57 1.77 17.97
CA TYR A 202 -1.46 0.97 17.45
C TYR A 202 -1.56 0.79 15.92
N ALA A 203 -2.76 0.64 15.39
CA ALA A 203 -3.01 0.52 13.95
C ALA A 203 -2.78 1.84 13.18
N LEU A 204 -3.11 2.99 13.79
CA LEU A 204 -3.03 4.33 13.21
C LEU A 204 -1.70 5.07 13.49
N PHE A 205 -0.66 4.35 13.93
CA PHE A 205 0.62 4.95 14.34
C PHE A 205 0.46 6.08 15.39
N ARG A 206 -0.58 6.03 16.22
CA ARG A 206 -0.76 6.98 17.32
C ARG A 206 0.18 6.63 18.47
N PRO A 207 0.47 7.59 19.37
CA PRO A 207 1.25 7.29 20.57
C PRO A 207 0.62 6.16 21.37
N THR A 208 1.36 5.07 21.58
CA THR A 208 0.96 3.94 22.42
C THR A 208 2.15 3.49 23.27
N LEU A 209 1.90 2.62 24.25
CA LEU A 209 2.98 1.91 24.97
C LEU A 209 3.68 0.87 24.08
N GLY A 210 3.15 0.59 22.89
CA GLY A 210 3.61 -0.45 22.00
C GLY A 210 3.28 -1.86 22.50
N VAL A 211 3.63 -2.85 21.68
CA VAL A 211 3.52 -4.28 21.97
C VAL A 211 4.93 -4.84 22.08
N VAL A 212 5.25 -5.43 23.23
CA VAL A 212 6.56 -6.07 23.46
C VAL A 212 6.52 -7.49 22.90
N ASP A 213 7.49 -7.81 22.05
CA ASP A 213 7.76 -9.17 21.62
C ASP A 213 8.59 -9.89 22.69
N GLU A 214 7.96 -10.81 23.40
CA GLU A 214 8.56 -11.49 24.57
C GLU A 214 9.81 -12.33 24.25
N ASN A 215 10.00 -12.74 22.99
CA ASN A 215 11.17 -13.55 22.61
C ASN A 215 12.39 -12.68 22.30
N THR A 216 12.17 -11.46 21.84
CA THR A 216 13.24 -10.55 21.37
C THR A 216 13.42 -9.33 22.25
N ASN A 217 12.47 -9.05 23.14
CA ASN A 217 12.33 -7.82 23.93
C ASN A 217 12.23 -6.55 23.08
N LEU A 218 11.92 -6.68 21.78
CA LEU A 218 11.68 -5.54 20.91
C LEU A 218 10.26 -5.01 21.12
N THR A 219 10.11 -3.69 21.11
CA THR A 219 8.81 -3.03 21.25
C THR A 219 8.35 -2.49 19.91
N TYR A 220 7.17 -2.91 19.49
CA TYR A 220 6.50 -2.43 18.28
C TYR A 220 5.55 -1.32 18.65
N THR A 221 5.78 -0.10 18.17
CA THR A 221 4.93 1.06 18.48
C THR A 221 3.80 1.26 17.47
N ASN A 222 3.83 0.55 16.35
CA ASN A 222 2.79 0.54 15.33
C ASN A 222 2.60 -0.86 14.73
N MET A 223 1.39 -1.12 14.23
CA MET A 223 1.00 -2.43 13.73
C MET A 223 1.68 -2.83 12.42
N LEU A 224 1.98 -1.87 11.55
CA LEU A 224 2.64 -2.14 10.27
C LEU A 224 4.01 -2.80 10.50
N ASP A 225 4.81 -2.25 11.42
CA ASP A 225 6.13 -2.81 11.75
C ASP A 225 6.01 -4.24 12.27
N GLY A 226 5.05 -4.51 13.16
CA GLY A 226 4.80 -5.86 13.65
C GLY A 226 4.39 -6.84 12.54
N GLN A 227 3.58 -6.38 11.59
CA GLN A 227 3.16 -7.19 10.44
C GLN A 227 4.34 -7.49 9.50
N LEU A 228 5.18 -6.50 9.19
CA LEU A 228 6.37 -6.66 8.36
C LEU A 228 7.39 -7.59 9.01
N ASP A 229 7.61 -7.46 10.32
CA ASP A 229 8.57 -8.29 11.06
C ASP A 229 8.07 -9.72 11.27
N ALA A 230 6.76 -9.94 11.32
CA ALA A 230 6.17 -11.26 11.24
C ALA A 230 6.44 -11.94 9.88
N VAL A 231 6.31 -11.19 8.78
CA VAL A 231 6.64 -11.69 7.43
C VAL A 231 8.14 -11.98 7.32
N PHE A 232 8.99 -11.05 7.76
CA PHE A 232 10.44 -11.25 7.76
C PHE A 232 10.85 -12.47 8.59
N SER A 233 10.27 -12.65 9.78
CA SER A 233 10.52 -13.83 10.61
C SER A 233 10.10 -15.14 9.92
N ALA A 234 8.98 -15.14 9.21
CA ALA A 234 8.52 -16.29 8.44
C ALA A 234 9.47 -16.63 7.27
N ILE A 235 9.95 -15.62 6.54
CA ILE A 235 10.94 -15.75 5.47
C ILE A 235 12.27 -16.29 6.03
N LYS A 236 12.74 -15.73 7.15
CA LYS A 236 13.96 -16.14 7.86
C LYS A 236 13.90 -17.60 8.32
N ARG A 237 12.76 -18.08 8.79
CA ARG A 237 12.56 -19.50 9.16
C ARG A 237 12.77 -20.46 7.99
N LEU A 238 12.56 -20.02 6.75
CA LEU A 238 12.82 -20.82 5.56
C LEU A 238 14.26 -20.72 5.06
N GLY A 239 15.12 -19.95 5.74
CA GLY A 239 16.55 -19.82 5.45
C GLY A 239 16.94 -18.61 4.60
N PHE A 240 16.04 -17.63 4.45
CA PHE A 240 16.30 -16.44 3.63
C PHE A 240 16.34 -15.18 4.49
N THR A 241 17.40 -14.39 4.39
CA THR A 241 17.58 -13.14 5.15
C THR A 241 17.90 -11.95 4.26
N ASP A 242 18.10 -12.18 2.97
CA ASP A 242 18.61 -11.25 1.97
C ASP A 242 17.57 -10.92 0.88
N ILE A 243 16.30 -11.30 1.08
CA ILE A 243 15.20 -10.96 0.17
C ILE A 243 14.56 -9.66 0.64
N ASN A 244 14.58 -8.65 -0.22
CA ASN A 244 13.92 -7.37 0.02
C ASN A 244 12.40 -7.51 0.10
N ILE A 245 11.77 -6.76 1.00
CA ILE A 245 10.31 -6.70 1.15
C ILE A 245 9.78 -5.42 0.50
N VAL A 246 8.70 -5.56 -0.27
CA VAL A 246 7.93 -4.44 -0.84
C VAL A 246 6.52 -4.50 -0.30
N ILE A 247 5.99 -3.36 0.15
CA ILE A 247 4.59 -3.20 0.51
C ILE A 247 3.80 -2.97 -0.79
N GLY A 248 3.16 -4.02 -1.29
CA GLY A 248 2.39 -4.00 -2.54
C GLY A 248 1.05 -3.26 -2.42
N GLU A 249 0.45 -3.30 -1.23
CA GLU A 249 -0.75 -2.55 -0.90
C GLU A 249 -0.83 -2.31 0.61
N THR A 250 -1.17 -1.09 0.98
CA THR A 250 -1.61 -0.75 2.33
C THR A 250 -2.36 0.56 2.29
N GLY A 251 -3.35 0.75 3.16
CA GLY A 251 -4.18 1.94 3.15
C GLY A 251 -5.25 1.89 4.22
N TRP A 252 -6.04 2.96 4.28
CA TRP A 252 -7.11 3.09 5.26
C TRP A 252 -8.33 3.78 4.63
N PRO A 253 -9.53 3.20 4.75
CA PRO A 253 -10.72 3.74 4.12
C PRO A 253 -11.23 4.99 4.85
N SER A 254 -11.74 5.95 4.09
CA SER A 254 -12.27 7.22 4.60
C SER A 254 -13.75 7.19 4.98
N ARG A 255 -14.46 6.13 4.59
CA ARG A 255 -15.88 5.93 4.86
C ARG A 255 -16.20 4.44 4.89
N GLY A 256 -16.89 4.02 5.94
CA GLY A 256 -17.25 2.62 6.19
C GLY A 256 -18.75 2.44 6.37
N ASP A 257 -19.14 1.24 6.81
CA ASP A 257 -20.51 0.98 7.25
C ASP A 257 -20.79 1.72 8.57
N ILE A 258 -22.08 1.92 8.91
CA ILE A 258 -22.47 2.64 10.13
C ILE A 258 -21.89 1.94 11.36
N GLY A 259 -21.18 2.71 12.20
CA GLY A 259 -20.58 2.21 13.45
C GLY A 259 -19.24 1.50 13.27
N GLN A 260 -18.65 1.51 12.08
CA GLN A 260 -17.31 0.95 11.87
C GLN A 260 -16.25 1.85 12.51
N THR A 261 -15.59 1.35 13.56
CA THR A 261 -14.59 2.12 14.33
C THR A 261 -13.41 2.56 13.47
N GLY A 262 -13.01 3.83 13.65
CA GLY A 262 -11.81 4.38 13.04
C GLY A 262 -11.92 4.54 11.53
N VAL A 263 -13.11 4.47 10.93
CA VAL A 263 -13.29 4.63 9.49
C VAL A 263 -13.95 5.97 9.19
N ASP A 264 -13.11 6.99 9.07
CA ASP A 264 -13.47 8.36 8.77
C ASP A 264 -12.32 9.08 8.04
N LEU A 265 -12.58 10.30 7.56
CA LEU A 265 -11.60 11.13 6.85
C LEU A 265 -10.34 11.40 7.69
N GLU A 266 -10.50 11.58 9.00
CA GLU A 266 -9.38 11.93 9.90
C GLU A 266 -8.42 10.74 10.07
N SER A 267 -8.97 9.56 10.36
CA SER A 267 -8.23 8.31 10.55
C SER A 267 -7.55 7.87 9.25
N ALA A 268 -8.22 8.01 8.09
CA ALA A 268 -7.63 7.74 6.79
C ALA A 268 -6.46 8.68 6.46
N ALA A 269 -6.64 9.98 6.71
CA ALA A 269 -5.59 10.97 6.53
C ALA A 269 -4.40 10.73 7.48
N GLU A 270 -4.68 10.36 8.73
CA GLU A 270 -3.68 10.06 9.74
C GLU A 270 -2.84 8.84 9.37
N TYR A 271 -3.49 7.71 9.04
CA TYR A 271 -2.81 6.48 8.63
C TYR A 271 -1.90 6.73 7.43
N ASN A 272 -2.44 7.26 6.34
CA ASN A 272 -1.70 7.43 5.10
C ASN A 272 -0.57 8.47 5.24
N ARG A 273 -0.78 9.56 6.00
CA ARG A 273 0.29 10.55 6.26
C ARG A 273 1.41 9.96 7.10
N LYS A 274 1.09 9.23 8.17
CA LYS A 274 2.10 8.63 9.05
C LYS A 274 2.80 7.44 8.40
N LEU A 275 2.11 6.66 7.57
CA LEU A 275 2.71 5.65 6.70
C LEU A 275 3.80 6.29 5.83
N ILE A 276 3.48 7.38 5.11
CA ILE A 276 4.44 8.09 4.26
C ILE A 276 5.63 8.57 5.08
N GLN A 277 5.39 9.22 6.21
CA GLN A 277 6.46 9.70 7.09
C GLN A 277 7.35 8.55 7.58
N HIS A 278 6.74 7.44 7.99
CA HIS A 278 7.45 6.27 8.51
C HIS A 278 8.35 5.63 7.46
N VAL A 279 7.81 5.24 6.31
CA VAL A 279 8.60 4.54 5.29
C VAL A 279 9.64 5.43 4.59
N THR A 280 9.42 6.75 4.56
CA THR A 280 10.40 7.71 4.03
C THR A 280 11.46 8.14 5.05
N SER A 281 11.24 7.90 6.35
CA SER A 281 12.22 8.20 7.41
C SER A 281 13.48 7.34 7.32
N GLY A 282 13.37 6.12 6.78
CA GLY A 282 14.43 5.13 6.75
C GLY A 282 14.74 4.47 8.08
N ILE A 283 13.92 4.67 9.12
CA ILE A 283 14.09 4.00 10.43
C ILE A 283 13.97 2.48 10.29
N GLY A 284 13.12 2.00 9.39
CA GLY A 284 12.82 0.58 9.21
C GLY A 284 11.88 0.06 10.31
N THR A 285 11.96 -1.24 10.57
CA THR A 285 11.21 -1.94 11.64
C THR A 285 12.16 -2.39 12.75
N PRO A 286 11.66 -2.81 13.93
CA PRO A 286 12.51 -3.33 14.99
C PRO A 286 13.46 -4.49 14.60
N LEU A 287 13.04 -5.46 13.78
CA LEU A 287 13.90 -6.55 13.28
C LEU A 287 14.66 -6.20 12.00
N MET A 288 14.22 -5.19 11.25
CA MET A 288 14.88 -4.69 10.03
C MET A 288 15.20 -3.20 10.17
N PRO A 289 16.07 -2.80 11.14
CA PRO A 289 16.39 -1.40 11.35
C PRO A 289 17.18 -0.84 10.17
N ASN A 290 17.04 0.46 9.93
CA ASN A 290 17.70 1.18 8.82
C ASN A 290 17.34 0.62 7.42
N THR A 291 16.21 -0.06 7.31
CA THR A 291 15.70 -0.62 6.05
C THR A 291 14.58 0.27 5.51
N THR A 292 14.61 0.54 4.21
CA THR A 292 13.55 1.27 3.51
C THR A 292 12.66 0.31 2.73
N PHE A 293 11.34 0.49 2.82
CA PHE A 293 10.38 -0.32 2.10
C PHE A 293 9.78 0.48 0.93
N GLU A 294 9.95 0.00 -0.30
CA GLU A 294 9.11 0.48 -1.41
C GLU A 294 7.65 0.18 -1.07
N THR A 295 6.78 1.19 -1.14
CA THR A 295 5.43 1.13 -0.58
C THR A 295 4.41 1.69 -1.54
N TYR A 296 3.37 0.92 -1.87
CA TYR A 296 2.25 1.35 -2.68
C TYR A 296 1.01 1.58 -1.81
N ILE A 297 0.57 2.84 -1.74
CA ILE A 297 -0.63 3.21 -1.01
C ILE A 297 -1.85 2.72 -1.81
N PHE A 298 -2.75 2.00 -1.14
CA PHE A 298 -4.04 1.59 -1.68
C PHE A 298 -5.12 2.59 -1.23
N ALA A 299 -5.71 3.39 -2.11
CA ALA A 299 -5.47 3.47 -3.57
C ALA A 299 -5.49 4.92 -4.08
N LEU A 300 -5.21 5.11 -5.37
CA LEU A 300 -5.18 6.43 -5.99
C LEU A 300 -6.57 7.09 -5.99
N PHE A 301 -7.62 6.33 -6.31
CA PHE A 301 -8.99 6.81 -6.40
C PHE A 301 -9.94 6.00 -5.53
N ASN A 302 -11.08 6.61 -5.18
CA ASN A 302 -12.25 5.85 -4.75
C ASN A 302 -12.78 5.06 -5.95
N GLU A 303 -13.04 3.77 -5.75
CA GLU A 303 -13.47 2.85 -6.81
C GLU A 303 -14.93 2.44 -6.56
N ASP A 304 -15.88 3.13 -7.20
CA ASP A 304 -17.31 3.06 -6.86
C ASP A 304 -18.01 1.76 -7.26
N LEU A 305 -17.42 0.98 -8.16
CA LEU A 305 -17.93 -0.33 -8.57
C LEU A 305 -17.36 -1.50 -7.75
N LYS A 306 -16.43 -1.26 -6.80
CA LYS A 306 -15.91 -2.33 -5.95
C LYS A 306 -17.03 -3.01 -5.15
N PRO A 307 -17.14 -4.35 -5.21
CA PRO A 307 -18.13 -5.09 -4.44
C PRO A 307 -17.76 -5.13 -2.96
N GLY A 308 -18.68 -5.61 -2.12
CA GLY A 308 -18.44 -5.82 -0.69
C GLY A 308 -18.81 -4.61 0.19
N PRO A 309 -18.23 -4.50 1.39
CA PRO A 309 -18.61 -3.49 2.39
C PRO A 309 -18.34 -2.06 1.90
N THR A 310 -18.96 -1.07 2.55
CA THR A 310 -18.82 0.34 2.13
C THR A 310 -17.37 0.82 2.09
N CYS A 311 -16.51 0.31 2.98
CA CYS A 311 -15.10 0.67 3.00
C CYS A 311 -14.35 0.39 1.69
N GLU A 312 -14.70 -0.67 0.96
CA GLU A 312 -14.02 -1.04 -0.30
C GLU A 312 -14.05 0.09 -1.33
N ARG A 313 -15.14 0.85 -1.37
CA ARG A 313 -15.34 1.95 -2.33
C ARG A 313 -14.68 3.27 -1.88
N ASN A 314 -13.94 3.28 -0.77
CA ASN A 314 -13.56 4.51 -0.06
C ASN A 314 -12.09 4.59 0.39
N PHE A 315 -11.19 3.84 -0.26
CA PHE A 315 -9.74 3.84 0.00
C PHE A 315 -8.96 4.95 -0.74
N GLY A 316 -9.62 5.72 -1.61
CA GLY A 316 -8.96 6.68 -2.49
C GLY A 316 -8.29 7.83 -1.76
N LEU A 317 -7.08 8.19 -2.22
CA LEU A 317 -6.43 9.45 -1.88
C LEU A 317 -7.07 10.64 -2.61
N PHE A 318 -7.60 10.41 -3.81
CA PHE A 318 -8.22 11.44 -4.65
C PHE A 318 -9.62 11.01 -5.10
N ASP A 319 -10.48 12.00 -5.30
CA ASP A 319 -11.71 11.82 -6.05
C ASP A 319 -11.42 11.73 -7.56
N PRO A 320 -12.35 11.21 -8.38
CA PRO A 320 -12.16 11.07 -9.83
C PRO A 320 -11.88 12.40 -10.57
N ASN A 321 -12.28 13.53 -9.98
CA ASN A 321 -11.96 14.87 -10.49
C ASN A 321 -10.52 15.34 -10.18
N LEU A 322 -9.69 14.50 -9.55
CA LEU A 322 -8.32 14.75 -9.08
C LEU A 322 -8.20 15.65 -7.85
N THR A 323 -9.29 15.98 -7.15
CA THR A 323 -9.20 16.66 -5.86
C THR A 323 -8.84 15.68 -4.76
N PRO A 324 -7.96 16.04 -3.81
CA PRO A 324 -7.65 15.16 -2.68
C PRO A 324 -8.91 14.94 -1.84
N VAL A 325 -9.20 13.69 -1.47
CA VAL A 325 -10.26 13.35 -0.49
C VAL A 325 -9.85 13.90 0.88
N TYR A 326 -8.54 13.81 1.18
CA TYR A 326 -7.87 14.37 2.35
C TYR A 326 -6.39 14.61 2.01
N ASP A 327 -5.74 15.55 2.71
CA ASP A 327 -4.33 15.89 2.45
C ASP A 327 -3.37 14.96 3.22
N VAL A 328 -2.50 14.24 2.52
CA VAL A 328 -1.45 13.39 3.10
C VAL A 328 -0.03 13.91 2.84
N GLY A 329 0.10 15.14 2.32
CA GLY A 329 1.39 15.79 2.08
C GLY A 329 2.11 15.35 0.81
N ILE A 330 1.38 14.78 -0.17
CA ILE A 330 1.95 14.28 -1.44
C ILE A 330 1.77 15.25 -2.62
N LEU A 331 0.93 16.28 -2.47
CA LEU A 331 0.76 17.31 -3.48
C LEU A 331 1.98 18.23 -3.49
N LYS A 332 2.48 18.55 -4.67
CA LYS A 332 3.55 19.54 -4.81
C LYS A 332 3.00 20.93 -4.49
N PRO A 333 3.82 21.80 -3.87
CA PRO A 333 3.47 23.20 -3.73
C PRO A 333 3.19 23.79 -5.12
N VAL A 334 2.05 24.45 -5.28
CA VAL A 334 1.74 25.18 -6.52
C VAL A 334 2.74 26.33 -6.62
N ALA A 335 3.68 26.23 -7.55
CA ALA A 335 4.64 27.30 -7.85
C ALA A 335 3.93 28.46 -8.57
N ASN A 336 2.98 29.15 -7.92
CA ASN A 336 2.33 30.38 -8.42
C ASN A 336 1.55 31.16 -7.33
N ALA A 337 2.16 31.37 -6.15
CA ALA A 337 1.70 32.40 -5.20
C ALA A 337 2.61 33.65 -5.19
N ALA A 338 3.69 33.68 -5.98
CA ALA A 338 4.65 34.78 -6.02
C ALA A 338 4.44 35.80 -7.17
N LYS A 339 3.29 35.76 -7.87
CA LYS A 339 2.96 36.72 -8.95
C LYS A 339 1.81 37.68 -8.64
N ARG A 340 1.36 37.74 -7.38
CA ARG A 340 0.28 38.65 -6.96
C ARG A 340 0.72 39.81 -6.05
N ILE A 341 2.03 39.97 -5.80
CA ILE A 341 2.59 41.12 -5.05
C ILE A 341 3.47 41.97 -5.99
N GLN A 342 2.96 42.38 -7.15
CA GLN A 342 3.53 43.51 -7.91
C GLN A 342 2.49 44.38 -8.63
N HIS A 343 1.19 44.16 -8.42
CA HIS A 343 0.13 45.05 -8.91
C HIS A 343 -0.78 45.43 -7.75
N GLY A 344 -0.26 46.30 -6.88
CA GLY A 344 -0.96 46.87 -5.74
C GLY A 344 -0.36 48.22 -5.37
N VAL A 345 -0.13 49.07 -6.37
CA VAL A 345 0.12 50.50 -6.18
C VAL A 345 -0.96 51.23 -6.95
N SER A 346 -2.01 51.63 -6.25
CA SER A 346 -2.73 52.90 -6.42
C SER A 346 -4.05 52.86 -5.65
N ASP A 347 -4.22 53.86 -4.78
CA ASP A 347 -5.48 54.44 -4.33
C ASP A 347 -6.43 53.60 -3.46
N THR A 348 -6.46 53.92 -2.16
CA THR A 348 -7.42 54.93 -1.67
C THR A 348 -7.20 55.23 -0.20
N SER A 349 -6.98 56.51 0.08
CA SER A 349 -7.19 57.16 1.35
C SER A 349 -8.66 57.08 1.80
N ASN A 350 -8.86 57.21 3.11
CA ASN A 350 -10.08 57.66 3.79
C ASN A 350 -11.12 56.56 4.14
N CYS A 351 -11.07 56.06 5.38
CA CYS A 351 -12.14 56.32 6.36
C CYS A 351 -11.76 55.85 7.78
N MET A 352 -11.42 56.79 8.66
CA MET A 352 -11.60 56.65 10.11
C MET A 352 -13.03 57.10 10.45
N LYS A 353 -13.79 56.28 11.18
CA LYS A 353 -14.46 56.62 12.47
C LYS A 353 -15.57 55.62 12.85
N ASN A 354 -15.43 55.15 14.10
CA ASN A 354 -16.46 54.90 15.13
C ASN A 354 -17.73 54.10 14.81
N ASN A 355 -17.97 53.00 15.54
CA ASN A 355 -18.81 53.08 16.75
C ASN A 355 -18.71 51.83 17.65
N ARG A 356 -18.72 52.07 18.97
CA ARG A 356 -18.92 51.09 20.05
C ARG A 356 -20.40 51.00 20.42
N ARG A 357 -20.83 49.83 20.94
CA ARG A 357 -21.73 49.54 22.10
C ARG A 357 -22.46 48.22 21.86
N ASP A 358 -22.15 47.16 22.61
CA ASP A 358 -22.68 46.76 23.93
C ASP A 358 -23.98 45.94 23.82
N ASN A 359 -23.94 44.66 24.23
CA ASN A 359 -24.71 44.12 25.38
C ASN A 359 -25.02 42.59 25.31
N THR A 360 -24.44 41.88 26.29
CA THR A 360 -25.03 40.90 27.24
C THR A 360 -25.76 39.62 26.79
N VAL A 361 -25.29 38.51 27.40
CA VAL A 361 -25.88 37.16 27.58
C VAL A 361 -27.04 37.19 28.62
N PRO A 362 -27.89 36.14 28.77
CA PRO A 362 -27.59 35.12 29.80
C PRO A 362 -28.03 33.65 29.51
N LEU A 363 -27.43 32.75 30.30
CA LEU A 363 -27.63 31.30 30.50
C LEU A 363 -29.06 30.84 30.88
N GLN A 364 -29.40 29.57 30.58
CA GLN A 364 -29.73 28.47 31.55
C GLN A 364 -30.28 27.21 30.83
N SER A 365 -29.64 26.03 30.97
CA SER A 365 -30.03 24.86 31.82
C SER A 365 -31.02 23.88 31.10
N LEU A 366 -30.95 22.54 31.09
CA LEU A 366 -30.76 21.51 32.14
C LEU A 366 -30.51 20.09 31.53
N LYS A 367 -29.65 19.32 32.22
CA LYS A 367 -29.76 17.91 32.69
C LYS A 367 -29.90 16.69 31.74
N HIS A 368 -28.87 15.84 31.86
CA HIS A 368 -28.85 14.41 32.25
C HIS A 368 -29.66 13.38 31.45
N CYS A 369 -28.96 12.35 30.94
CA CYS A 369 -29.35 10.97 31.16
C CYS A 369 -28.11 10.06 31.26
N SER A 370 -28.00 9.36 32.40
CA SER A 370 -27.03 8.31 32.68
C SER A 370 -27.80 6.98 32.71
N MET A 371 -27.26 5.92 32.10
CA MET A 371 -27.56 4.56 32.54
C MET A 371 -26.30 3.69 32.51
N ARG A 372 -25.96 3.20 33.71
CA ARG A 372 -25.09 2.05 33.96
C ARG A 372 -25.88 0.77 33.74
N SER A 373 -25.24 -0.24 33.17
CA SER A 373 -25.46 -1.64 33.52
C SER A 373 -24.15 -2.39 33.34
N GLY A 374 -23.60 -2.91 34.44
CA GLY A 374 -22.40 -3.73 34.43
C GLY A 374 -22.72 -5.21 34.33
N ARG A 375 -21.78 -6.00 33.77
CA ARG A 375 -21.51 -7.40 34.14
C ARG A 375 -20.03 -7.70 33.95
N LYS A 376 -19.52 -8.55 34.84
CA LYS A 376 -18.11 -8.93 35.06
C LYS A 376 -17.53 -9.85 33.97
N LEU A 377 -16.20 -9.81 33.90
CA LEU A 377 -15.25 -10.57 33.07
C LEU A 377 -15.44 -12.10 33.03
N SER A 378 -15.06 -12.68 31.88
CA SER A 378 -14.33 -13.95 31.78
C SER A 378 -13.32 -13.83 30.62
N LEU A 379 -12.04 -13.99 30.94
CA LEU A 379 -10.91 -14.05 30.02
C LEU A 379 -10.62 -15.52 29.72
N THR A 380 -10.82 -15.93 28.48
CA THR A 380 -10.17 -17.12 27.89
C THR A 380 -9.86 -16.82 26.43
N GLY A 381 -8.59 -16.98 26.07
CA GLY A 381 -8.00 -16.54 24.81
C GLY A 381 -8.45 -17.31 23.57
N GLY A 382 -8.18 -16.68 22.43
CA GLY A 382 -8.46 -17.18 21.09
C GLY A 382 -9.02 -16.06 20.23
N VAL A 383 -8.15 -15.16 19.73
CA VAL A 383 -8.59 -14.20 18.69
C VAL A 383 -8.72 -14.99 17.39
N LEU A 384 -9.97 -15.20 16.97
CA LEU A 384 -10.30 -15.59 15.61
C LEU A 384 -9.78 -14.48 14.67
N VAL A 385 -8.88 -14.83 13.75
CA VAL A 385 -8.60 -13.99 12.59
C VAL A 385 -9.83 -14.07 11.68
N PRO A 386 -10.59 -12.98 11.45
CA PRO A 386 -11.62 -12.99 10.43
C PRO A 386 -10.94 -13.17 9.08
N LEU A 387 -11.38 -14.16 8.30
CA LEU A 387 -10.99 -14.24 6.90
C LEU A 387 -11.45 -12.95 6.19
N PRO A 388 -10.61 -12.30 5.38
CA PRO A 388 -11.03 -11.15 4.61
C PRO A 388 -12.22 -11.54 3.70
N PRO A 389 -13.17 -10.62 3.45
CA PRO A 389 -14.16 -10.83 2.41
C PRO A 389 -13.43 -11.15 1.10
N ARG A 390 -13.98 -12.11 0.33
CA ARG A 390 -13.45 -12.51 -0.98
C ARG A 390 -13.13 -11.25 -1.79
N ALA A 391 -11.84 -11.06 -2.11
CA ALA A 391 -11.47 -10.22 -3.23
C ALA A 391 -12.20 -10.79 -4.46
N ALA A 392 -13.12 -10.01 -5.01
CA ALA A 392 -13.65 -10.30 -6.34
C ALA A 392 -12.46 -10.18 -7.30
N THR A 393 -12.19 -11.30 -7.97
CA THR A 393 -11.28 -11.41 -9.11
C THR A 393 -11.76 -10.59 -10.29
#